data_AF-A0A6F8YJG9-F1
#
_entry.id   AF-A0A6F8YJG9-F1
#
_cell.length_a   1.000
_cell.length_b   1.000
_cell.length_c   1.000
_cell.angle_alpha   90.00
_cell.angle_beta   90.00
_cell.angle_gamma   90.00
#
_symmetry.space_group_name_H-M   'P 1'
#
loop_
_entity.id
_entity.type
_entity.pdbx_description
1 polymer ?
#
loop_
_entity_poly.entity_id
_entity_poly.type
_entity_poly.pdbx_seq_one_letter_code
_entity_poly.pdbx_strand_id
1 'polypeptide(L)'
;MDPATGRWNATSLGDYLVPVNADAPDVTIDLIEVHDEVVGPLGVKGVGEIGQVGAAAAIANAVFHATGRRIRELPMTAELVMDPP
;
A
#
# COMPACT_ATOMS: atom_id res chain seq x y z
N MET A 1 -15.70 0.90 12.15
CA MET A 1 -16.09 1.39 13.49
C MET A 1 -17.56 1.12 13.64
N ASP A 2 -17.99 0.49 14.74
CA ASP A 2 -19.40 0.40 15.07
C ASP A 2 -19.95 1.81 15.36
N PRO A 3 -20.91 2.32 14.57
CA PRO A 3 -21.46 3.66 14.76
C PRO A 3 -22.19 3.86 16.10
N ALA A 4 -22.72 2.79 16.71
CA ALA A 4 -23.49 2.89 17.95
C ALA A 4 -22.58 3.05 19.19
N THR A 5 -21.43 2.37 19.19
CA THR A 5 -20.52 2.31 20.34
C THR A 5 -19.20 3.04 20.13
N GLY A 6 -18.86 3.38 18.88
CA GLY A 6 -17.59 3.97 18.49
C GLY A 6 -16.39 3.02 18.60
N ARG A 7 -16.62 1.72 18.78
CA ARG A 7 -15.53 0.74 18.88
C ARG A 7 -15.07 0.29 17.50
N TRP A 8 -13.78 0.00 17.37
CA TRP A 8 -13.27 -0.75 16.23
C TRP A 8 -13.69 -2.21 16.38
N ASN A 9 -14.20 -2.81 15.31
CA ASN A 9 -14.64 -4.21 15.34
C ASN A 9 -13.45 -5.15 15.13
N ALA A 10 -12.56 -4.82 14.18
CA ALA A 10 -11.32 -5.55 13.94
C ALA A 10 -10.24 -5.09 14.93
N THR A 11 -10.15 -5.76 16.09
CA THR A 11 -9.20 -5.41 17.18
C THR A 11 -8.16 -6.49 17.44
N SER A 12 -8.20 -7.59 16.68
CA SER A 12 -7.22 -8.67 16.72
C SER A 12 -6.55 -8.82 15.35
N LEU A 13 -5.39 -9.48 15.31
CA LEU A 13 -4.74 -9.87 14.05
C LEU A 13 -5.50 -10.99 13.31
N GLY A 14 -6.49 -11.62 13.94
CA GLY A 14 -7.40 -12.54 13.25
C GLY A 14 -8.43 -11.80 12.39
N ASP A 15 -8.80 -10.58 12.79
CA ASP A 15 -9.81 -9.77 12.12
C ASP A 15 -9.21 -8.68 11.22
N TYR A 16 -8.07 -8.11 11.62
CA TYR A 16 -7.37 -7.07 10.86
C TYR A 16 -6.29 -7.70 10.00
N LEU A 17 -6.61 -7.91 8.72
CA LEU A 17 -5.73 -8.55 7.77
C LEU A 17 -4.47 -7.72 7.52
N VAL A 18 -3.32 -8.34 7.74
CA VAL A 18 -2.00 -7.86 7.34
C VAL A 18 -1.40 -8.87 6.36
N PRO A 19 -0.54 -8.45 5.42
CA PRO A 19 0.09 -9.38 4.49
C PRO A 19 0.85 -10.49 5.22
N VAL A 20 0.64 -11.73 4.79
CA VAL A 20 1.40 -12.90 5.26
C VAL A 20 2.46 -13.31 4.22
N ASN A 21 3.27 -14.31 4.53
CA ASN A 21 4.34 -14.77 3.63
C ASN A 21 3.82 -15.15 2.23
N ALA A 22 2.63 -15.75 2.13
CA ALA A 22 2.02 -16.11 0.86
C ALA A 22 1.56 -14.92 0.00
N ASP A 23 1.37 -13.74 0.61
CA ASP A 23 0.94 -12.53 -0.10
C ASP A 23 2.10 -11.72 -0.68
N ALA A 24 3.34 -12.01 -0.26
CA ALA A 24 4.52 -11.26 -0.64
C ALA A 24 4.97 -11.64 -2.06
N PRO A 25 4.94 -10.71 -3.03
CA PRO A 25 5.49 -10.96 -4.36
C PRO A 25 7.02 -10.88 -4.35
N ASP A 26 7.65 -11.29 -5.44
CA ASP A 26 9.06 -10.95 -5.67
C ASP A 26 9.23 -9.43 -5.79
N VAL A 27 10.13 -8.87 -4.98
CA VAL A 27 10.42 -7.42 -4.97
C VAL A 27 11.85 -7.20 -5.45
N THR A 28 12.00 -6.45 -6.54
CA THR A 28 13.31 -5.96 -7.03
C THR A 28 13.50 -4.51 -6.60
N ILE A 29 14.68 -4.18 -6.08
CA ILE A 29 15.01 -2.84 -5.58
C ILE A 29 16.28 -2.36 -6.27
N ASP A 30 16.16 -1.28 -7.03
CA ASP A 30 17.29 -0.56 -7.61
C ASP A 30 17.61 0.66 -6.73
N LEU A 31 18.80 0.65 -6.13
CA LEU A 31 19.30 1.77 -5.33
C LEU A 31 19.99 2.78 -6.24
N ILE A 32 19.39 3.96 -6.36
CA ILE A 32 19.96 5.06 -7.14
C ILE A 32 20.78 5.96 -6.22
N GLU A 33 22.09 5.96 -6.42
CA GLU A 33 23.01 6.80 -5.64
C GLU A 33 22.85 8.28 -6.01
N VAL A 34 22.55 9.09 -5.00
CA VAL A 34 22.49 10.56 -5.11
C VAL A 34 23.13 11.16 -3.87
N HIS A 35 24.19 11.92 -4.07
CA HIS A 35 24.80 12.72 -3.01
C HIS A 35 24.07 14.06 -2.88
N ASP A 36 23.56 14.37 -1.69
CA ASP A 36 22.78 15.59 -1.45
C ASP A 36 23.27 16.37 -0.22
N GLU A 37 24.10 17.38 -0.48
CA GLU A 37 24.64 18.29 0.54
C GLU A 37 23.65 19.39 0.95
N VAL A 38 22.53 19.56 0.23
CA VAL A 38 21.49 20.53 0.57
C VAL A 38 20.70 20.04 1.78
N VAL A 39 20.41 18.74 1.84
CA VAL A 39 19.71 18.11 2.97
C VAL A 39 20.59 18.05 4.22
N GLY A 40 21.90 17.80 4.05
CA GLY A 40 22.85 17.82 5.15
C GLY A 40 24.27 17.39 4.76
N PRO A 41 25.25 17.62 5.65
CA PRO A 41 26.68 17.42 5.35
C PRO A 41 27.07 15.96 5.13
N LEU A 42 26.21 15.01 5.50
CA LEU A 42 26.43 13.59 5.27
C LEU A 42 26.13 13.16 3.83
N GLY A 43 25.44 13.99 3.04
CA GLY A 43 25.11 13.66 1.65
C GLY A 43 24.02 12.61 1.47
N VAL A 44 23.36 12.16 2.56
CA VAL A 44 22.39 11.07 2.57
C VAL A 44 20.95 11.54 2.72
N LYS A 45 19.99 10.66 2.38
CA LYS A 45 18.55 10.90 2.50
C LYS A 45 17.85 9.77 3.26
N GLY A 46 16.66 10.08 3.80
CA GLY A 46 15.80 9.09 4.43
C GLY A 46 15.20 8.12 3.41
N VAL A 47 15.20 6.83 3.74
CA VAL A 47 14.66 5.75 2.90
C VAL A 47 13.54 4.93 3.57
N GLY A 48 13.34 5.09 4.89
CA GLY A 48 12.44 4.22 5.67
C GLY A 48 10.97 4.28 5.24
N GLU A 49 10.48 5.45 4.81
CA GLU A 49 9.08 5.64 4.42
C GLU A 49 8.87 5.59 2.91
N ILE A 50 9.88 6.01 2.12
CA ILE A 50 9.72 6.25 0.68
C ILE A 50 9.37 4.98 -0.10
N GLY A 51 9.85 3.82 0.36
CA GLY A 51 9.52 2.54 -0.27
C GLY A 51 8.04 2.18 -0.23
N GLN A 52 7.28 2.73 0.73
CA GLN A 52 5.84 2.51 0.83
C GLN A 52 5.03 3.58 0.06
N VAL A 53 5.61 4.76 -0.14
CA VAL A 53 4.94 5.87 -0.83
C VAL A 53 4.66 5.46 -2.28
N GLY A 54 3.38 5.50 -2.66
CA GLY A 54 2.94 5.18 -4.02
C GLY A 54 2.68 3.69 -4.28
N ALA A 55 3.02 2.78 -3.38
CA ALA A 55 2.80 1.33 -3.56
C ALA A 55 1.32 1.00 -3.82
N ALA A 56 0.41 1.49 -2.97
CA ALA A 56 -1.03 1.28 -3.14
C ALA A 56 -1.58 1.85 -4.46
N ALA A 57 -1.06 3.01 -4.89
CA ALA A 57 -1.47 3.63 -6.15
C ALA A 57 -0.96 2.86 -7.38
N ALA A 58 0.27 2.33 -7.33
CA ALA A 58 0.82 1.48 -8.37
C ALA A 58 0.01 0.19 -8.52
N ILE A 59 -0.34 -0.47 -7.40
CA ILE A 59 -1.22 -1.65 -7.39
C ILE A 59 -2.59 -1.29 -7.96
N ALA A 60 -3.19 -0.16 -7.56
CA ALA A 60 -4.49 0.27 -8.09
C ALA A 60 -4.46 0.54 -9.60
N ASN A 61 -3.37 1.10 -10.11
CA ASN A 61 -3.16 1.27 -11.54
C ASN A 61 -3.02 -0.07 -12.27
N ALA A 62 -2.35 -1.06 -11.67
CA ALA A 62 -2.24 -2.41 -12.23
C ALA A 62 -3.60 -3.13 -12.27
N VAL A 63 -4.41 -3.00 -11.21
CA VAL A 63 -5.79 -3.52 -11.18
C VAL A 63 -6.64 -2.86 -12.28
N PHE A 64 -6.57 -1.53 -12.42
CA PHE A 64 -7.25 -0.83 -13.51
C PHE A 64 -6.78 -1.29 -14.88
N HIS A 65 -5.47 -1.48 -15.08
CA HIS A 65 -4.92 -1.98 -16.34
C HIS A 65 -5.42 -3.40 -16.66
N ALA A 66 -5.52 -4.27 -15.67
CA ALA A 66 -5.98 -5.66 -15.85
C ALA A 66 -7.49 -5.79 -16.06
N THR A 67 -8.30 -4.91 -15.44
CA THR A 67 -9.76 -5.08 -15.37
C THR A 67 -10.56 -4.00 -16.10
N GLY A 68 -9.94 -2.87 -16.46
CA GLY A 68 -10.62 -1.68 -16.95
C GLY A 68 -11.40 -0.89 -15.88
N ARG A 69 -11.47 -1.38 -14.64
CA ARG A 69 -12.23 -0.76 -13.54
C ARG A 69 -11.36 0.17 -12.70
N ARG A 70 -11.74 1.44 -12.61
CA ARG A 70 -11.00 2.42 -11.80
C ARG A 70 -11.56 2.53 -10.39
N ILE A 71 -10.91 1.84 -9.46
CA ILE A 71 -11.26 1.88 -8.03
C ILE A 71 -10.46 3.00 -7.36
N ARG A 72 -11.13 3.81 -6.54
CA ARG A 72 -10.53 4.94 -5.79
C ARG A 72 -10.70 4.80 -4.27
N GLU A 73 -11.29 3.70 -3.85
CA GLU A 73 -11.51 3.35 -2.44
C GLU A 73 -10.56 2.23 -2.03
N LEU A 74 -10.01 2.32 -0.82
CA LEU A 74 -9.14 1.32 -0.23
C LEU A 74 -9.76 0.78 1.06
N PRO A 75 -9.56 -0.50 1.39
CA PRO A 75 -8.80 -1.51 0.62
C PRO A 75 -9.53 -1.99 -0.65
N MET A 76 -8.78 -2.37 -1.70
CA MET A 76 -9.33 -2.95 -2.94
C MET A 76 -9.66 -4.43 -2.76
N THR A 77 -10.74 -4.74 -2.05
CA THR A 77 -11.16 -6.13 -1.82
C THR A 77 -11.65 -6.79 -3.11
N ALA A 78 -11.71 -8.12 -3.12
CA ALA A 78 -12.16 -8.87 -4.29
C ALA A 78 -13.59 -8.48 -4.72
N GLU A 79 -14.49 -8.24 -3.76
CA GLU A 79 -15.86 -7.79 -4.01
C GLU A 79 -15.86 -6.46 -4.76
N LEU A 80 -15.06 -5.48 -4.30
CA LEU A 80 -14.95 -4.18 -4.95
C LEU A 80 -14.40 -4.26 -6.39
N VAL A 81 -13.53 -5.25 -6.65
CA VAL A 81 -12.91 -5.51 -7.96
C VAL A 81 -13.80 -6.34 -8.88
N MET A 82 -14.58 -7.28 -8.37
CA MET A 82 -15.26 -8.32 -9.14
C MET A 82 -16.77 -8.14 -9.23
N ASP A 83 -17.42 -7.53 -8.24
CA ASP A 83 -18.88 -7.39 -8.23
C ASP A 83 -19.34 -6.29 -9.19
N PRO A 84 -20.45 -6.51 -9.92
CA PRO A 84 -21.04 -5.47 -10.76
C PRO A 84 -21.48 -4.27 -9.90
N PRO A 85 -21.44 -3.05 -10.47
CA PRO A 85 -21.92 -1.85 -9.77
C PRO A 85 -23.43 -1.91 -9.49
#